data_AF-A0A0D6LU31-F1
#
_entry.id   AF-A0A0D6LU31-F1
#
_cell.length_a   1.000
_cell.length_b   1.000
_cell.length_c   1.000
_cell.angle_alpha   90.00
_cell.angle_beta   90.00
_cell.angle_gamma   90.00
#
_symmetry.space_group_name_H-M   'P 1'
#
loop_
_entity.id
_entity.type
_entity.pdbx_description
1 polymer ?
#
loop_
_entity_poly.entity_id
_entity_poly.type
_entity_poly.pdbx_seq_one_letter_code
_entity_poly.pdbx_strand_id
1 'polypeptide(L)'
;MDSFQDRSKALDILDQLEKEIDTIEREAAPYVDCRFYRERLQICTAKLHGEGTSSTKNYPEPPIDKDYVKEVIARAELILTRRETNEDEVRASLNDMEDCNAVLRDWSSKRLDELRQRWEAKRREFELWEQSMDRIRQIDDSLQLSKPVESSVLAELRRIEACCDQLRLTGLEHSLRLALRRLRVIVEAALGERLDSLKMSGEEDCAVAHTIVQRGVFVGDIEENAELPDQLLPVPQPGASSPYPSVPGCCGRARSAVSFT
;
A
#
# COMPACT_ATOMS: atom_id res chain seq x y z
N MET A 1 -45.53 -28.91 -31.96
CA MET A 1 -45.02 -30.05 -31.16
C MET A 1 -43.56 -29.83 -30.75
N ASP A 2 -42.99 -28.66 -31.06
CA ASP A 2 -41.55 -28.39 -30.97
C ASP A 2 -41.09 -27.88 -29.58
N SER A 3 -41.99 -27.26 -28.80
CA SER A 3 -41.64 -26.67 -27.50
C SER A 3 -41.24 -27.67 -26.41
N PHE A 4 -41.75 -28.91 -26.47
CA PHE A 4 -41.39 -29.97 -25.53
C PHE A 4 -40.03 -30.59 -25.85
N GLN A 5 -39.69 -30.70 -27.13
CA GLN A 5 -38.42 -31.28 -27.58
C GLN A 5 -37.25 -30.32 -27.34
N ASP A 6 -37.50 -29.02 -27.43
CA ASP A 6 -36.51 -27.99 -27.08
C ASP A 6 -36.29 -27.88 -25.56
N ARG A 7 -37.34 -28.09 -24.76
CA ARG A 7 -37.22 -28.13 -23.29
C ARG A 7 -36.42 -29.34 -22.80
N SER A 8 -36.63 -30.52 -23.38
CA SER A 8 -35.88 -31.73 -23.03
C SER A 8 -34.37 -31.56 -23.29
N LYS A 9 -34.01 -31.04 -24.47
CA LYS A 9 -32.60 -30.77 -24.82
C LYS A 9 -31.96 -29.73 -23.89
N ALA A 10 -32.73 -28.72 -23.47
CA ALA A 10 -32.24 -27.71 -22.55
C ALA A 10 -31.97 -28.28 -21.14
N LEU A 11 -32.77 -29.24 -20.69
CA LEU A 11 -32.51 -29.97 -19.44
C LEU A 11 -31.26 -30.85 -19.55
N ASP A 12 -31.09 -31.57 -20.68
CA ASP A 12 -29.88 -32.38 -20.91
C ASP A 12 -28.60 -31.53 -20.88
N ILE A 13 -28.65 -30.31 -21.41
CA ILE A 13 -27.53 -29.36 -21.36
C ILE A 13 -27.28 -28.87 -19.94
N LEU A 14 -28.32 -28.59 -19.15
CA LEU A 14 -28.15 -28.20 -17.74
C LEU A 14 -27.53 -29.33 -16.91
N ASP A 15 -28.01 -30.56 -17.08
CA ASP A 15 -27.46 -31.74 -16.40
C ASP A 15 -25.98 -31.96 -16.75
N GLN A 16 -25.61 -31.69 -18.01
CA GLN A 16 -24.21 -31.78 -18.45
C GLN A 16 -23.36 -30.66 -17.82
N LEU A 17 -23.87 -29.43 -17.78
CA LEU A 17 -23.19 -28.30 -17.13
C LEU A 17 -23.05 -28.50 -15.62
N GLU A 18 -24.03 -29.10 -14.95
CA GLU A 18 -23.97 -29.46 -13.54
C GLU A 18 -22.82 -30.43 -13.27
N LYS A 19 -22.74 -31.51 -14.07
CA LYS A 19 -21.65 -32.50 -13.97
C LYS A 19 -20.28 -31.90 -14.23
N GLU A 20 -20.17 -30.97 -15.16
CA GLU A 20 -18.92 -30.25 -15.45
C GLU A 20 -18.54 -29.33 -14.30
N ILE A 21 -19.47 -28.57 -13.73
CA ILE A 21 -19.24 -27.72 -12.55
C ILE A 21 -18.79 -28.58 -11.37
N ASP A 22 -19.44 -29.71 -11.10
CA ASP A 22 -19.08 -30.63 -10.01
C ASP A 22 -17.71 -31.29 -10.25
N THR A 23 -17.35 -31.55 -11.51
CA THR A 23 -16.03 -32.09 -11.87
C THR A 23 -14.94 -31.04 -11.65
N ILE A 24 -15.18 -29.80 -12.08
CA ILE A 24 -14.26 -28.67 -11.86
C ILE A 24 -14.11 -28.38 -10.36
N GLU A 25 -15.18 -28.43 -9.58
CA GLU A 25 -15.10 -28.23 -8.13
C GLU A 25 -14.33 -29.39 -7.46
N ARG A 26 -14.48 -30.63 -7.93
CA ARG A 26 -13.74 -31.77 -7.37
C ARG A 26 -12.26 -31.76 -7.72
N GLU A 27 -11.92 -31.41 -8.96
CA GLU A 27 -10.55 -31.53 -9.50
C GLU A 27 -9.75 -30.22 -9.40
N ALA A 28 -10.44 -29.08 -9.41
CA ALA A 28 -9.86 -27.75 -9.47
C ALA A 28 -10.40 -26.77 -8.41
N ALA A 29 -11.07 -27.26 -7.36
CA ALA A 29 -11.43 -26.46 -6.17
C ALA A 29 -10.33 -25.53 -5.63
N PRO A 30 -9.03 -25.90 -5.66
CA PRO A 30 -7.97 -24.99 -5.21
C PRO A 30 -7.77 -23.76 -6.12
N TYR A 31 -8.25 -23.81 -7.36
CA TYR A 31 -7.93 -22.88 -8.44
C TYR A 31 -9.13 -22.11 -8.99
N VAL A 32 -10.37 -22.60 -8.81
CA VAL A 32 -11.58 -21.98 -9.36
C VAL A 32 -12.71 -22.02 -8.32
N ASP A 33 -13.32 -20.86 -8.05
CA ASP A 33 -14.55 -20.77 -7.23
C ASP A 33 -15.79 -20.98 -8.10
N CYS A 34 -16.47 -22.10 -7.90
CA CYS A 34 -17.63 -22.50 -8.67
C CYS A 34 -18.95 -21.85 -8.22
N ARG A 35 -18.96 -21.05 -7.13
CA ARG A 35 -20.20 -20.48 -6.56
C ARG A 35 -21.02 -19.68 -7.57
N PHE A 36 -20.36 -18.82 -8.33
CA PHE A 36 -21.02 -18.02 -9.38
C PHE A 36 -21.68 -18.92 -10.43
N TYR A 37 -20.97 -19.95 -10.91
CA TYR A 37 -21.50 -20.89 -11.91
C TYR A 37 -22.68 -21.71 -11.36
N ARG A 38 -22.64 -22.13 -10.09
CA ARG A 38 -23.77 -22.79 -9.41
C ARG A 38 -24.99 -21.90 -9.30
N GLU A 39 -24.84 -20.66 -8.86
CA GLU A 39 -25.95 -19.71 -8.79
C GLU A 39 -26.58 -19.48 -10.17
N ARG A 40 -25.75 -19.40 -11.23
CA ARG A 40 -26.25 -19.28 -12.61
C ARG A 40 -27.00 -20.52 -13.08
N LEU A 41 -26.48 -21.70 -12.80
CA LEU A 41 -27.13 -22.97 -13.13
C LEU A 41 -28.49 -23.07 -12.43
N GLN A 42 -28.56 -22.70 -11.15
CA GLN A 42 -29.80 -22.70 -10.37
C GLN A 42 -30.85 -21.74 -10.94
N ILE A 43 -30.45 -20.53 -11.37
CA ILE A 43 -31.35 -19.57 -12.02
C ILE A 43 -31.85 -20.11 -13.38
N CYS A 44 -30.98 -20.70 -14.19
CA CYS A 44 -31.38 -21.28 -15.48
C CYS A 44 -32.33 -22.48 -15.30
N THR A 45 -32.07 -23.30 -14.28
CA THR A 45 -32.93 -24.43 -13.89
C THR A 45 -34.31 -23.94 -13.46
N ALA A 46 -34.39 -22.97 -12.54
CA ALA A 46 -35.65 -22.37 -12.11
C ALA A 46 -36.46 -21.78 -13.29
N LYS A 47 -35.79 -21.07 -14.22
CA LYS A 47 -36.42 -20.54 -15.45
C LYS A 47 -37.00 -21.65 -16.34
N LEU A 48 -36.28 -22.74 -16.53
CA LEU A 48 -36.73 -23.89 -17.34
C LEU A 48 -37.84 -24.69 -16.66
N HIS A 49 -37.93 -24.66 -15.33
CA HIS A 49 -39.04 -25.24 -14.58
C HIS A 49 -40.29 -24.34 -14.53
N GLY A 50 -40.20 -23.10 -15.03
CA GLY A 50 -41.30 -22.15 -15.02
C GLY A 50 -41.51 -21.50 -13.66
N GLU A 51 -40.53 -21.61 -12.77
CA GLU A 51 -40.52 -20.95 -11.48
C GLU A 51 -40.19 -19.47 -11.72
N GLY A 52 -41.07 -18.58 -11.27
CA GLY A 52 -41.03 -17.15 -11.60
C GLY A 52 -39.77 -16.46 -11.08
N THR A 53 -38.68 -16.46 -11.85
CA THR A 53 -37.53 -15.60 -11.60
C THR A 53 -37.78 -14.24 -12.25
N SER A 54 -38.42 -13.32 -11.53
CA SER A 54 -38.49 -11.92 -11.91
C SER A 54 -37.09 -11.29 -11.79
N SER A 55 -36.20 -11.61 -12.73
CA SER A 55 -34.87 -11.00 -12.79
C SER A 55 -34.57 -10.59 -14.23
N THR A 56 -34.95 -9.35 -14.56
CA THR A 56 -34.44 -8.54 -15.67
C THR A 56 -33.05 -8.00 -15.36
N LYS A 57 -32.17 -8.82 -14.78
CA LYS A 57 -30.74 -8.49 -14.74
C LYS A 57 -30.13 -8.95 -16.06
N ASN A 58 -29.78 -8.00 -16.92
CA ASN A 58 -28.76 -8.23 -17.93
C ASN A 58 -27.47 -8.55 -17.16
N TYR A 59 -27.08 -9.81 -17.16
CA TYR A 59 -25.80 -10.22 -16.59
C TYR A 59 -24.74 -9.94 -17.64
N PRO A 60 -23.80 -9.02 -17.39
CA PRO A 60 -22.71 -8.79 -18.32
C PRO A 60 -21.93 -10.10 -18.47
N GLU A 61 -21.57 -10.41 -19.72
CA GLU A 61 -20.45 -11.28 -20.06
C GLU A 61 -19.28 -10.98 -19.10
N PRO A 62 -18.53 -11.98 -18.57
CA PRO A 62 -17.47 -11.70 -17.60
C PRO A 62 -16.55 -10.64 -18.21
N PRO A 63 -16.50 -9.41 -17.65
CA PRO A 63 -16.07 -8.23 -18.41
C PRO A 63 -14.55 -8.17 -18.63
N ILE A 64 -13.84 -9.26 -18.32
CA ILE A 64 -12.41 -9.32 -18.09
C ILE A 64 -11.93 -10.70 -18.58
N ASP A 65 -11.14 -10.71 -19.66
CA ASP A 65 -10.52 -11.91 -20.23
C ASP A 65 -9.67 -12.64 -19.17
N LYS A 66 -9.74 -13.98 -19.14
CA LYS A 66 -8.96 -14.83 -18.23
C LYS A 66 -7.46 -14.58 -18.36
N ASP A 67 -6.97 -14.32 -19.57
CA ASP A 67 -5.55 -14.02 -19.77
C ASP A 67 -5.17 -12.65 -19.22
N TYR A 68 -6.07 -11.67 -19.30
CA TYR A 68 -5.89 -10.37 -18.65
C TYR A 68 -5.90 -10.50 -17.11
N VAL A 69 -6.74 -11.35 -16.51
CA VAL A 69 -6.70 -11.63 -15.06
C VAL A 69 -5.35 -12.20 -14.64
N LYS A 70 -4.78 -13.14 -15.41
CA LYS A 70 -3.45 -13.68 -15.12
C LYS A 70 -2.38 -12.60 -15.19
N GLU A 71 -2.46 -11.70 -16.17
CA GLU A 71 -1.55 -10.55 -16.28
C GLU A 71 -1.66 -9.62 -15.07
N VAL A 72 -2.88 -9.34 -14.60
CA VAL A 72 -3.11 -8.53 -13.40
C VAL A 72 -2.52 -9.20 -12.16
N ILE A 73 -2.65 -10.53 -12.02
CA ILE A 73 -2.01 -11.28 -10.93
C ILE A 73 -0.49 -11.18 -11.02
N ALA A 74 0.10 -11.30 -12.21
CA ALA A 74 1.54 -11.16 -12.38
C ALA A 74 2.03 -9.75 -12.02
N ARG A 75 1.29 -8.70 -12.42
CA ARG A 75 1.56 -7.31 -12.01
C ARG A 75 1.45 -7.15 -10.49
N ALA A 76 0.43 -7.74 -9.88
CA ALA A 76 0.24 -7.71 -8.45
C ALA A 76 1.40 -8.36 -7.67
N GLU A 77 1.90 -9.49 -8.17
CA GLU A 77 3.08 -10.15 -7.62
C GLU A 77 4.35 -9.32 -7.80
N LEU A 78 4.50 -8.63 -8.93
CA LEU A 78 5.62 -7.72 -9.16
C LEU A 78 5.65 -6.60 -8.11
N ILE A 79 4.51 -6.01 -7.78
CA ILE A 79 4.43 -4.96 -6.73
C ILE A 79 4.93 -5.49 -5.39
N LEU A 80 4.64 -6.75 -5.03
CA LEU A 80 5.16 -7.35 -3.79
C LEU A 80 6.68 -7.45 -3.76
N THR A 81 7.34 -7.59 -4.91
CA THR A 81 8.81 -7.70 -4.98
C THR A 81 9.53 -6.36 -4.90
N ARG A 82 8.83 -5.25 -5.16
CA ARG A 82 9.40 -3.90 -5.06
C ARG A 82 9.81 -3.61 -3.62
N ARG A 83 10.91 -2.89 -3.44
CA ARG A 83 11.38 -2.39 -2.15
C ARG A 83 11.32 -0.88 -2.17
N GLU A 84 10.20 -0.33 -1.71
CA GLU A 84 9.97 1.11 -1.66
C GLU A 84 10.89 1.74 -0.62
N THR A 85 11.44 2.91 -0.95
CA THR A 85 12.43 3.62 -0.14
C THR A 85 11.98 5.02 0.27
N ASN A 86 10.96 5.56 -0.41
CA ASN A 86 10.46 6.91 -0.22
C ASN A 86 8.93 7.00 -0.34
N GLU A 87 8.37 8.14 0.04
CA GLU A 87 6.92 8.39 0.06
C GLU A 87 6.27 8.29 -1.33
N ASP A 88 6.96 8.75 -2.37
CA ASP A 88 6.42 8.75 -3.73
C ASP A 88 6.30 7.33 -4.28
N GLU A 89 7.29 6.47 -4.00
CA GLU A 89 7.26 5.05 -4.32
C GLU A 89 6.17 4.29 -3.55
N VAL A 90 5.95 4.65 -2.28
CA VAL A 90 4.84 4.11 -1.48
C VAL A 90 3.51 4.48 -2.11
N ARG A 91 3.31 5.77 -2.45
CA ARG A 91 2.07 6.26 -3.08
C ARG A 91 1.81 5.60 -4.42
N ALA A 92 2.84 5.47 -5.26
CA ALA A 92 2.74 4.77 -6.53
C ALA A 92 2.38 3.29 -6.34
N SER A 93 2.98 2.62 -5.35
CA SER A 93 2.70 1.21 -5.07
C SER A 93 1.30 0.99 -4.51
N LEU A 94 0.79 1.90 -3.66
CA LEU A 94 -0.60 1.87 -3.19
C LEU A 94 -1.59 2.03 -4.34
N ASN A 95 -1.35 2.99 -5.25
CA ASN A 95 -2.18 3.17 -6.44
C ASN A 95 -2.17 1.91 -7.33
N ASP A 96 -1.00 1.36 -7.62
CA ASP A 96 -0.87 0.13 -8.42
C ASP A 96 -1.60 -1.06 -7.75
N MET A 97 -1.54 -1.16 -6.41
CA MET A 97 -2.28 -2.17 -5.64
C MET A 97 -3.79 -1.97 -5.74
N GLU A 98 -4.27 -0.73 -5.68
CA GLU A 98 -5.69 -0.40 -5.82
C GLU A 98 -6.21 -0.70 -7.23
N ASP A 99 -5.45 -0.35 -8.27
CA ASP A 99 -5.77 -0.65 -9.67
C ASP A 99 -5.89 -2.17 -9.90
N CYS A 100 -4.93 -2.93 -9.38
CA CYS A 100 -4.96 -4.38 -9.48
C CYS A 100 -6.11 -4.96 -8.65
N ASN A 101 -6.38 -4.43 -7.46
CA ASN A 101 -7.48 -4.88 -6.61
C ASN A 101 -8.84 -4.57 -7.23
N ALA A 102 -9.02 -3.47 -7.95
CA ALA A 102 -10.27 -3.15 -8.64
C ALA A 102 -10.69 -4.23 -9.65
N VAL A 103 -9.70 -4.84 -10.31
CA VAL A 103 -9.91 -5.96 -11.25
C VAL A 103 -10.08 -7.29 -10.51
N LEU A 104 -9.28 -7.53 -9.46
CA LEU A 104 -9.21 -8.83 -8.77
C LEU A 104 -10.21 -8.99 -7.61
N ARG A 105 -10.94 -7.94 -7.21
CA ARG A 105 -11.80 -7.94 -6.01
C ARG A 105 -12.82 -9.07 -6.01
N ASP A 106 -13.47 -9.27 -7.14
CA ASP A 106 -14.58 -10.21 -7.28
C ASP A 106 -14.10 -11.61 -7.72
N TRP A 107 -12.79 -11.81 -7.85
CA TRP A 107 -12.16 -13.10 -8.15
C TRP A 107 -11.70 -13.81 -6.87
N SER A 108 -11.82 -15.13 -6.84
CA SER A 108 -11.40 -15.95 -5.70
C SER A 108 -10.61 -17.16 -6.17
N SER A 109 -9.44 -17.35 -5.55
CA SER A 109 -8.61 -18.55 -5.68
C SER A 109 -7.62 -18.56 -4.53
N LYS A 110 -7.09 -19.73 -4.16
CA LYS A 110 -6.10 -19.83 -3.08
C LYS A 110 -4.89 -18.92 -3.31
N ARG A 111 -4.41 -18.82 -4.55
CA ARG A 111 -3.30 -17.93 -4.94
C ARG A 111 -3.63 -16.46 -4.70
N LEU A 112 -4.86 -16.03 -5.01
CA LEU A 112 -5.32 -14.66 -4.76
C LEU A 112 -5.44 -14.38 -3.26
N ASP A 113 -5.86 -15.34 -2.46
CA ASP A 113 -5.96 -15.16 -1.02
C ASP A 113 -4.57 -15.03 -0.38
N GLU A 114 -3.60 -15.84 -0.80
CA GLU A 114 -2.19 -15.72 -0.40
C GLU A 114 -1.57 -14.39 -0.87
N LEU A 115 -1.92 -13.92 -2.06
CA LEU A 115 -1.51 -12.61 -2.57
C LEU A 115 -2.08 -11.49 -1.69
N ARG A 116 -3.39 -11.53 -1.37
CA ARG A 116 -4.06 -10.54 -0.52
C ARG A 116 -3.44 -10.47 0.87
N GLN A 117 -3.12 -11.60 1.49
CA GLN A 117 -2.45 -11.63 2.79
C GLN A 117 -1.08 -10.94 2.75
N ARG A 118 -0.27 -11.21 1.72
CA ARG A 118 1.04 -10.57 1.55
C ARG A 118 0.91 -9.08 1.27
N TRP A 119 -0.06 -8.68 0.45
CA TRP A 119 -0.37 -7.27 0.21
C TRP A 119 -0.81 -6.55 1.47
N GLU A 120 -1.62 -7.19 2.30
CA GLU A 120 -2.05 -6.62 3.57
C GLU A 120 -0.86 -6.44 4.53
N ALA A 121 0.04 -7.43 4.61
CA ALA A 121 1.26 -7.31 5.39
C ALA A 121 2.15 -6.14 4.91
N LYS A 122 2.33 -6.00 3.59
CA LYS A 122 3.10 -4.90 3.00
C LYS A 122 2.42 -3.53 3.21
N ARG A 123 1.09 -3.46 3.11
CA ARG A 123 0.31 -2.25 3.40
C ARG A 123 0.45 -1.81 4.85
N ARG A 124 0.42 -2.76 5.80
CA ARG A 124 0.66 -2.46 7.23
C ARG A 124 2.05 -1.88 7.47
N GLU A 125 3.08 -2.31 6.74
CA GLU A 125 4.41 -1.67 6.82
C GLU A 125 4.40 -0.23 6.32
N PHE A 126 3.70 0.05 5.21
CA PHE A 126 3.53 1.42 4.71
C PHE A 126 2.83 2.31 5.74
N GLU A 127 1.73 1.84 6.33
CA GLU A 127 0.98 2.56 7.37
C GLU A 127 1.84 2.81 8.62
N LEU A 128 2.60 1.81 9.07
CA LEU A 128 3.50 1.95 10.21
C LEU A 128 4.60 2.98 9.95
N TRP A 129 5.18 2.96 8.76
CA TRP A 129 6.19 3.93 8.34
C TRP A 129 5.62 5.35 8.27
N GLU A 130 4.45 5.53 7.66
CA GLU A 130 3.79 6.83 7.52
C GLU A 130 3.45 7.43 8.90
N GLN A 131 2.84 6.64 9.79
CA GLN A 131 2.55 7.05 11.17
C GLN A 131 3.81 7.46 11.93
N SER A 132 4.91 6.73 11.72
CA SER A 132 6.20 7.02 12.35
C SER A 132 6.81 8.32 11.81
N MET A 133 6.77 8.54 10.50
CA MET A 133 7.23 9.77 9.85
C MET A 133 6.40 10.98 10.28
N ASP A 134 5.07 10.85 10.35
CA ASP A 134 4.19 11.89 10.85
C ASP A 134 4.49 12.24 12.31
N ARG A 135 4.79 11.23 13.14
CA ARG A 135 5.16 11.48 14.52
C ARG A 135 6.49 12.21 14.64
N ILE A 136 7.48 11.87 13.81
CA ILE A 136 8.74 12.62 13.71
C ILE A 136 8.47 14.08 13.34
N ARG A 137 7.64 14.34 12.31
CA ARG A 137 7.28 15.70 11.88
C ARG A 137 6.61 16.48 13.02
N GLN A 138 5.65 15.87 13.72
CA GLN A 138 4.97 16.50 14.86
C GLN A 138 5.93 16.86 16.00
N ILE A 139 6.91 16.01 16.29
CA ILE A 139 7.93 16.30 17.31
C ILE A 139 8.83 17.45 16.84
N ASP A 140 9.28 17.44 15.58
CA ASP A 140 10.10 18.51 15.02
C ASP A 140 9.38 19.86 15.10
N ASP A 141 8.12 19.92 14.65
CA ASP A 141 7.28 21.11 14.74
C ASP A 141 7.10 21.57 16.20
N SER A 142 6.87 20.64 17.13
CA SER A 142 6.74 20.93 18.55
C SER A 142 8.03 21.50 19.16
N LEU A 143 9.21 21.03 18.72
CA LEU A 143 10.49 21.52 19.20
C LEU A 143 10.82 22.91 18.63
N GLN A 144 10.40 23.19 17.40
CA GLN A 144 10.54 24.52 16.80
C GLN A 144 9.64 25.55 17.49
N LEU A 145 8.42 25.16 17.87
CA LEU A 145 7.45 26.03 18.53
C LEU A 145 7.68 26.15 20.05
N SER A 146 8.16 25.09 20.69
CA SER A 146 8.38 25.01 22.14
C SER A 146 9.78 24.47 22.44
N LYS A 147 10.61 25.29 23.09
CA LYS A 147 11.98 24.90 23.47
C LYS A 147 12.11 23.78 24.52
N PRO A 148 11.14 23.50 25.42
CA PRO A 148 11.36 22.44 26.40
C PRO A 148 11.14 21.06 25.78
N VAL A 149 12.22 20.29 25.66
CA VAL A 149 12.11 18.85 25.38
C VAL A 149 11.50 18.15 26.58
N GLU A 150 10.34 17.54 26.38
CA GLU A 150 9.65 16.75 27.42
C GLU A 150 10.15 15.30 27.49
N SER A 151 9.94 14.67 28.64
CA SER A 151 10.24 13.24 28.83
C SER A 151 9.52 12.30 27.87
N SER A 152 8.31 12.70 27.45
CA SER A 152 7.45 12.02 26.50
C SER A 152 8.11 11.92 25.12
N VAL A 153 8.81 12.97 24.69
CA VAL A 153 9.50 13.05 23.39
C VAL A 153 10.61 12.00 23.28
N LEU A 154 11.47 11.89 24.30
CA LEU A 154 12.55 10.89 24.30
C LEU A 154 12.03 9.45 24.32
N ALA A 155 10.95 9.20 25.06
CA ALA A 155 10.29 7.89 25.07
C ALA A 155 9.65 7.57 23.72
N GLU A 156 9.17 8.58 23.00
CA GLU A 156 8.61 8.43 21.67
C GLU A 156 9.65 8.14 20.60
N LEU A 157 10.80 8.83 20.63
CA LEU A 157 11.90 8.52 19.72
C LEU A 157 12.32 7.05 19.83
N ARG A 158 12.46 6.51 21.05
CA ARG A 158 12.78 5.09 21.26
C ARG A 158 11.70 4.14 20.72
N ARG A 159 10.42 4.53 20.81
CA ARG A 159 9.32 3.76 20.22
C ARG A 159 9.42 3.72 18.70
N ILE A 160 9.72 4.86 18.07
CA ILE A 160 9.90 4.94 16.62
C ILE A 160 11.13 4.16 16.15
N GLU A 161 12.21 4.11 16.93
CA GLU A 161 13.36 3.25 16.65
C GLU A 161 13.00 1.78 16.64
N ALA A 162 12.25 1.32 17.64
CA ALA A 162 11.75 -0.05 17.65
C ALA A 162 10.81 -0.36 16.48
N CYS A 163 10.14 0.64 15.89
CA CYS A 163 9.37 0.48 14.66
C CYS A 163 10.26 0.24 13.44
N CYS A 164 11.48 0.78 13.39
CA CYS A 164 12.40 0.56 12.27
C CYS A 164 12.70 -0.93 12.07
N ASP A 165 12.91 -1.67 13.16
CA ASP A 165 13.26 -3.10 13.12
C ASP A 165 12.07 -4.01 12.71
N GLN A 166 10.87 -3.45 12.64
CA GLN A 166 9.65 -4.12 12.20
C GLN A 166 9.43 -4.02 10.68
N LEU A 167 10.09 -3.08 10.00
CA LEU A 167 9.99 -2.88 8.55
C LEU A 167 10.92 -3.86 7.82
N ARG A 168 10.38 -4.96 7.27
CA ARG A 168 11.17 -6.06 6.68
C ARG A 168 10.87 -6.31 5.21
N LEU A 169 9.68 -5.96 4.76
CA LEU A 169 9.19 -6.17 3.40
C LEU A 169 9.58 -5.02 2.47
N THR A 170 9.89 -3.85 3.03
CA THR A 170 10.19 -2.61 2.32
C THR A 170 11.63 -2.16 2.52
N GLY A 171 12.07 -1.11 1.81
CA GLY A 171 13.33 -0.41 2.04
C GLY A 171 13.20 0.83 2.94
N LEU A 172 12.04 1.01 3.58
CA LEU A 172 11.63 2.23 4.28
C LEU A 172 12.33 2.42 5.65
N GLU A 173 12.89 1.35 6.21
CA GLU A 173 13.71 1.39 7.42
C GLU A 173 14.81 2.45 7.35
N HIS A 174 15.49 2.57 6.20
CA HIS A 174 16.60 3.51 6.05
C HIS A 174 16.13 4.97 6.11
N SER A 175 15.04 5.31 5.41
CA SER A 175 14.51 6.67 5.41
C SER A 175 13.99 7.07 6.79
N LEU A 176 13.35 6.13 7.51
CA LEU A 176 12.89 6.36 8.88
C LEU A 176 14.07 6.58 9.85
N ARG A 177 15.12 5.74 9.77
CA ARG A 177 16.34 5.92 10.58
C ARG A 177 17.03 7.25 10.31
N LEU A 178 17.09 7.68 9.05
CA LEU A 178 17.68 8.97 8.69
C LEU A 178 16.89 10.13 9.29
N ALA A 179 15.56 10.10 9.17
CA ALA A 179 14.68 11.11 9.75
C ALA A 179 14.84 11.17 11.28
N LEU A 180 14.93 10.01 11.92
CA LEU A 180 15.10 9.92 13.36
C LEU A 180 16.46 10.43 13.85
N ARG A 181 17.54 10.13 13.12
CA ARG A 181 18.88 10.68 13.39
C ARG A 181 18.89 12.21 13.31
N ARG A 182 18.23 12.78 12.29
CA ARG A 182 18.09 14.24 12.17
C ARG A 182 17.35 14.84 13.36
N LEU A 183 16.24 14.23 13.76
CA LEU A 183 15.46 14.69 14.90
C LEU A 183 16.23 14.58 16.22
N ARG A 184 17.05 13.53 16.40
CA ARG A 184 17.94 13.40 17.56
C ARG A 184 18.91 14.56 17.67
N VAL A 185 19.55 14.96 16.58
CA VAL A 185 20.48 16.12 16.56
C VAL A 185 19.76 17.40 17.02
N ILE A 186 18.52 17.62 16.57
CA ILE A 186 17.72 18.78 16.97
C ILE A 186 17.39 18.73 18.47
N VAL A 187 16.99 17.56 18.98
CA VAL A 187 16.71 17.36 20.40
C VAL A 187 17.95 17.58 21.26
N GLU A 188 19.10 17.05 20.85
CA GLU A 188 20.38 17.24 21.55
C GLU A 188 20.79 18.71 21.60
N ALA A 189 20.66 19.43 20.48
CA ALA A 189 20.92 20.87 20.43
C ALA A 189 20.00 21.66 21.38
N ALA A 190 18.70 21.35 21.39
CA ALA A 190 17.74 22.01 22.27
C ALA A 190 18.02 21.73 23.77
N LEU A 191 18.42 20.51 24.10
CA LEU A 191 18.84 20.14 25.46
C LEU A 191 20.15 20.85 25.86
N GLY A 192 21.10 20.96 24.94
CA GLY A 192 22.36 21.69 25.12
C GLY A 192 22.12 23.17 25.39
N GLU A 193 21.33 23.85 24.55
CA GLU A 193 20.95 25.26 24.77
C GLU A 193 20.29 25.47 26.14
N ARG A 194 19.44 24.53 26.55
CA ARG A 194 18.77 24.59 27.85
C ARG A 194 19.74 24.41 29.01
N LEU A 195 20.69 23.48 28.91
CA LEU A 195 21.74 23.33 29.91
C LEU A 195 22.61 24.58 30.00
N ASP A 196 23.02 25.15 28.87
CA ASP A 196 23.83 26.37 28.88
C ASP A 196 23.06 27.56 29.45
N SER A 197 21.76 27.66 29.18
CA SER A 197 20.89 28.67 29.81
C SER A 197 20.84 28.52 31.34
N LEU A 198 20.73 27.29 31.85
CA LEU A 198 20.75 27.01 33.30
C LEU A 198 22.10 27.35 33.94
N LYS A 199 23.21 27.14 33.21
CA LYS A 199 24.54 27.58 33.64
C LYS A 199 24.63 29.10 33.75
N MET A 200 24.16 29.81 32.73
CA MET A 200 24.17 31.28 32.73
C MET A 200 23.28 31.89 33.82
N SER A 201 22.23 31.18 34.27
CA SER A 201 21.38 31.60 35.39
C SER A 201 21.89 31.13 36.77
N GLY A 202 22.97 30.36 36.84
CA GLY A 202 23.50 29.80 38.09
C GLY A 202 22.65 28.67 38.69
N GLU A 203 21.78 28.04 37.89
CA GLU A 203 20.90 26.92 38.29
C GLU A 203 21.45 25.57 37.83
N GLU A 204 22.78 25.40 37.86
CA GLU A 204 23.49 24.21 37.35
C GLU A 204 23.13 22.92 38.10
N ASP A 205 22.83 23.03 39.40
CA ASP A 205 22.50 21.90 40.28
C ASP A 205 20.97 21.69 40.44
N CYS A 206 20.16 22.31 39.59
CA CYS A 206 18.71 22.11 39.67
C CYS A 206 18.30 20.71 39.18
N ALA A 207 17.16 20.21 39.65
CA ALA A 207 16.62 18.91 39.25
C ALA A 207 16.44 18.78 37.73
N VAL A 208 16.20 19.89 37.03
CA VAL A 208 16.07 19.94 35.56
C VAL A 208 17.42 19.69 34.90
N ALA A 209 18.50 20.34 35.34
CA ALA A 209 19.85 20.11 34.80
C ALA A 209 20.29 18.66 34.99
N HIS A 210 20.09 18.09 36.19
CA HIS A 210 20.36 16.67 36.46
C HIS A 210 19.54 15.73 35.55
N THR A 211 18.26 16.04 35.33
CA THR A 211 17.40 15.24 34.45
C THR A 211 17.87 15.28 33.00
N ILE A 212 18.33 16.44 32.53
CA ILE A 212 18.86 16.58 31.15
C ILE A 212 20.17 15.81 31.01
N VAL A 213 21.11 15.93 31.95
CA VAL A 213 22.40 15.22 31.90
C VAL A 213 22.20 13.70 31.99
N GLN A 214 21.39 13.19 32.92
CA GLN A 214 21.14 11.75 33.04
C GLN A 214 20.47 11.15 31.79
N ARG A 215 19.70 11.95 31.04
CA ARG A 215 18.96 11.47 29.86
C ARG A 215 19.69 11.74 28.54
N GLY A 216 20.52 12.79 28.48
CA GLY A 216 21.38 13.11 27.34
C GLY A 216 22.57 12.17 27.20
N VAL A 217 23.04 11.56 28.29
CA VAL A 217 24.17 10.60 28.29
C VAL A 217 23.80 9.25 27.64
N PHE A 218 22.51 8.93 27.46
CA PHE A 218 22.07 7.64 26.90
C PHE A 218 22.03 7.56 25.36
N VAL A 219 22.51 8.58 24.65
CA VAL A 219 22.43 8.64 23.17
C VAL A 219 23.79 8.36 22.49
N GLY A 220 24.86 8.18 23.27
CA GLY A 220 26.23 7.98 22.77
C GLY A 220 26.60 6.57 22.27
N ASP A 221 25.78 5.55 22.52
CA ASP A 221 26.12 4.16 22.13
C ASP A 221 25.31 3.70 20.91
N ILE A 222 25.44 4.41 19.79
CA ILE A 222 25.24 3.79 18.47
C ILE A 222 26.57 3.85 17.75
N GLU A 223 27.26 2.71 17.84
CA GLU A 223 28.50 2.33 17.21
C GLU A 223 28.89 3.17 15.98
N GLU A 224 30.01 3.85 16.17
CA GLU A 224 31.01 4.23 15.18
C GLU A 224 31.41 2.98 14.35
N ASN A 225 30.64 2.64 13.31
CA ASN A 225 31.05 1.77 12.20
C ASN A 225 30.09 1.95 11.02
N ALA A 226 30.24 3.08 10.32
CA ALA A 226 29.89 3.15 8.91
C ALA A 226 30.87 4.14 8.27
N GLU A 227 31.90 3.60 7.63
CA GLU A 227 32.78 4.32 6.72
C GLU A 227 31.91 5.19 5.78
N LEU A 228 32.10 6.50 5.85
CA LEU A 228 31.63 7.40 4.80
C LEU A 228 32.37 7.06 3.50
N PRO A 229 31.69 6.78 2.38
CA PRO A 229 32.30 7.00 1.09
C PRO A 229 32.37 8.51 0.87
N ASP A 230 33.59 9.00 0.91
CA ASP A 230 34.01 10.36 0.58
C ASP A 230 33.73 10.64 -0.90
N GLN A 231 32.50 11.04 -1.26
CA GLN A 231 32.18 11.57 -2.59
C GLN A 231 31.21 12.76 -2.48
N LEU A 232 31.81 13.95 -2.41
CA LEU A 232 31.21 15.20 -2.86
C LEU A 232 30.65 15.03 -4.28
N LEU A 233 29.33 14.91 -4.42
CA LEU A 233 28.67 15.14 -5.70
C LEU A 233 28.38 16.64 -5.86
N PRO A 234 28.72 17.25 -7.01
CA PRO A 234 28.55 18.68 -7.21
C PRO A 234 27.08 19.07 -7.36
N VAL A 235 26.76 20.25 -6.84
CA VAL A 235 25.50 20.99 -7.03
C VAL A 235 25.21 21.15 -8.54
N PRO A 236 24.02 20.76 -9.04
CA PRO A 236 23.68 21.02 -10.43
C PRO A 236 23.32 22.51 -10.60
N GLN A 237 24.00 23.18 -11.53
CA GLN A 237 23.63 24.51 -11.99
C GLN A 237 22.31 24.46 -12.80
N PRO A 238 21.49 25.53 -12.77
CA PRO A 238 20.29 25.60 -13.57
C PRO A 238 20.67 25.95 -15.02
N GLY A 239 20.56 24.98 -15.92
CA GLY A 239 20.72 25.23 -17.35
C GLY A 239 21.43 24.11 -18.10
N ALA A 240 20.77 22.96 -18.27
CA ALA A 240 21.09 22.03 -19.35
C ALA A 240 19.83 21.28 -19.78
N SER A 241 19.58 21.37 -21.08
CA SER A 241 18.50 20.77 -21.86
C SER A 241 18.31 19.27 -21.64
N SER A 242 17.05 18.86 -21.49
CA SER A 242 16.57 17.47 -21.43
C SER A 242 16.92 16.67 -22.71
N PRO A 243 17.41 15.42 -22.61
CA PRO A 243 17.69 14.56 -23.75
C PRO A 243 16.63 13.46 -23.98
N TYR A 244 15.37 13.66 -23.59
CA TYR A 244 14.28 12.74 -23.95
C TYR A 244 13.26 13.38 -24.90
N PRO A 245 12.83 12.66 -25.95
CA PRO A 245 11.93 13.20 -26.97
C PRO A 245 10.52 13.40 -26.39
N SER A 246 10.01 14.62 -26.55
CA SER A 246 8.62 14.98 -26.33
C SER A 246 7.71 14.08 -27.17
N VAL A 247 6.84 13.31 -26.51
CA VAL A 247 5.76 12.59 -27.17
C VAL A 247 4.74 13.62 -27.68
N PRO A 248 4.34 13.59 -28.96
CA PRO A 248 3.45 14.60 -29.51
C PRO A 248 2.04 14.47 -28.95
N GLY A 249 1.53 15.59 -28.41
CA GLY A 249 0.12 15.77 -28.09
C GLY A 249 -0.73 15.71 -29.36
N CYS A 250 -1.59 14.72 -29.47
CA CYS A 250 -2.66 14.71 -30.47
C CYS A 250 -3.78 15.66 -30.02
N CYS A 251 -3.77 16.87 -30.58
CA CYS A 251 -4.98 17.66 -30.77
C CYS A 251 -5.88 17.00 -31.83
N GLY A 252 -7.18 16.93 -31.53
CA GLY A 252 -8.22 17.05 -32.56
C GLY A 252 -9.01 15.80 -32.91
N ARG A 253 -10.15 15.61 -32.24
CA ARG A 253 -11.38 15.23 -32.96
C ARG A 253 -12.61 15.88 -32.32
N ALA A 254 -13.11 16.87 -33.04
CA ALA A 254 -14.45 17.42 -32.88
C ALA A 254 -15.52 16.35 -33.07
N ARG A 255 -16.57 16.37 -32.25
CA ARG A 255 -17.89 15.89 -32.64
C ARG A 255 -18.98 16.82 -32.09
N SER A 256 -19.79 17.27 -33.04
CA SER A 256 -21.02 18.03 -32.91
C SER A 256 -22.08 17.35 -32.03
N ALA A 257 -22.86 18.17 -31.33
CA ALA A 257 -24.27 17.95 -31.04
C ALA A 257 -24.92 19.34 -31.22
N VAL A 258 -25.52 19.66 -32.38
CA VAL A 258 -26.91 19.37 -32.76
C VAL A 258 -27.88 19.63 -31.62
N SER A 259 -28.41 20.86 -31.62
CA SER A 259 -29.62 21.26 -30.95
C SER A 259 -30.82 20.50 -31.53
N PHE A 260 -31.71 20.01 -30.67
CA PHE A 260 -33.09 19.78 -31.03
C PHE A 260 -33.97 20.51 -30.02
N THR A 261 -34.84 21.35 -30.58
CA THR A 261 -36.11 21.80 -30.02
C THR A 261 -37.02 20.63 -29.68
#